data_AF-A0AB39HHM5-F1
#
_entry.id   AF-A0AB39HHM5-F1
#
_cell.length_a   1.000
_cell.length_b   1.000
_cell.length_c   1.000
_cell.angle_alpha   90.00
_cell.angle_beta   90.00
_cell.angle_gamma   90.00
#
_symmetry.space_group_name_H-M   'P 1'
#
loop_
_entity.id
_entity.type
_entity.pdbx_description
1 polymer ?
#
loop_
_entity_poly.entity_id
_entity_poly.type
_entity_poly.pdbx_seq_one_letter_code
_entity_poly.pdbx_strand_id
1 'polypeptide(L)' 'MMEFLYFPKDKMEYIPAFIMLVIFMIGAVAAMYFIYKKSKKDEHKFKEQYKDIDVHQYEIDEKQNKNKED' A
#
# COMPACT_ATOMS: atom_id res chain seq x y z
N MET A 1 -0.48 16.32 36.94
CA MET A 1 -1.51 15.27 37.02
C MET A 1 -2.16 15.15 35.66
N MET A 2 -2.49 13.93 35.25
CA MET A 2 -3.08 13.64 33.94
C MET A 2 -4.36 14.49 33.77
N GLU A 3 -4.39 15.39 32.78
CA GLU A 3 -5.60 16.13 32.33
C GLU A 3 -6.55 15.18 31.60
N PHE A 4 -6.87 14.08 32.28
CA PHE A 4 -7.48 12.91 31.69
C PHE A 4 -8.96 13.18 31.48
N LEU A 5 -9.29 13.45 30.22
CA LEU A 5 -10.63 13.42 29.67
C LEU A 5 -11.58 14.50 30.20
N TYR A 6 -11.24 15.79 30.00
CA TYR A 6 -12.28 16.81 30.00
C TYR A 6 -13.13 16.61 28.74
N PHE A 7 -14.22 15.88 28.90
CA PHE A 7 -15.26 15.78 27.90
C PHE A 7 -16.08 17.06 27.96
N PRO A 8 -16.08 17.90 26.91
CA PRO A 8 -16.93 19.06 26.91
C PRO A 8 -18.39 18.68 27.16
N LYS A 9 -19.01 19.41 28.07
CA LYS A 9 -20.43 19.25 28.45
C LYS A 9 -21.34 19.49 27.25
N ASP A 10 -20.95 20.41 26.37
CA ASP A 10 -21.65 20.68 25.13
C ASP A 10 -21.09 19.83 23.99
N LYS A 11 -21.98 19.10 23.31
CA LYS A 11 -21.61 18.23 22.20
C LYS A 11 -21.08 19.01 21.00
N MET A 12 -21.41 20.30 20.91
CA MET A 12 -20.98 21.15 19.82
C MET A 12 -19.46 21.36 19.79
N GLU A 13 -18.78 21.25 20.93
CA GLU A 13 -17.32 21.38 21.01
C GLU A 13 -16.55 20.21 20.37
N TYR A 14 -17.20 19.07 20.10
CA TYR A 14 -16.57 17.95 19.37
C TYR A 14 -16.65 18.08 17.85
N ILE A 15 -17.50 18.96 17.33
CA ILE A 15 -17.70 19.14 15.88
C ILE A 15 -16.37 19.45 15.17
N PRO A 16 -15.50 20.36 15.67
CA PRO A 16 -14.21 20.62 15.04
C PRO A 16 -13.32 19.38 14.94
N ALA A 17 -13.27 18.57 16.01
CA ALA A 17 -12.48 17.35 16.03
C ALA A 17 -13.01 16.30 15.04
N PHE A 18 -14.34 16.18 14.92
CA PHE A 18 -14.96 15.28 13.95
C PHE A 18 -14.70 15.72 12.50
N ILE A 19 -14.78 17.02 12.21
CA ILE A 19 -14.45 17.55 10.87
C ILE A 19 -13.00 17.23 10.52
N MET A 20 -12.06 17.45 11.45
CA MET A 20 -10.66 17.11 11.23
C MET A 20 -10.47 15.61 10.95
N LEU A 21 -11.11 14.75 11.74
CA LEU A 21 -11.07 13.30 11.53
C LEU A 21 -11.56 12.91 10.13
N VAL A 22 -12.68 13.49 9.68
CA VAL A 22 -13.26 13.23 8.36
C VAL A 22 -12.31 13.69 7.25
N ILE A 23 -11.69 14.88 7.38
CA ILE A 23 -10.72 15.37 6.40
C ILE A 23 -9.52 14.42 6.29
N PHE A 24 -8.96 13.99 7.42
CA PHE A 24 -7.84 13.04 7.43
C PHE A 24 -8.22 11.68 6.86
N MET A 25 -9.41 11.16 7.16
CA MET A 25 -9.92 9.92 6.58
C MET A 25 -10.03 10.01 5.06
N ILE A 26 -10.64 11.09 4.55
CA ILE A 26 -10.76 11.32 3.11
C ILE A 26 -9.36 11.42 2.48
N GLY A 27 -8.44 12.16 3.11
CA GLY A 27 -7.06 12.28 2.66
C GLY A 27 -6.33 10.94 2.61
N ALA A 28 -6.47 10.11 3.64
CA ALA A 28 -5.86 8.79 3.71
C ALA A 28 -6.40 7.86 2.61
N VAL A 29 -7.71 7.82 2.41
CA VAL A 29 -8.34 7.02 1.35
C VAL A 29 -7.91 7.51 -0.02
N ALA A 30 -7.86 8.83 -0.25
CA ALA A 30 -7.40 9.41 -1.51
C ALA A 30 -5.92 9.09 -1.79
N ALA A 31 -5.06 9.20 -0.78
CA ALA A 31 -3.64 8.86 -0.90
C ALA A 31 -3.45 7.37 -1.21
N MET A 32 -4.14 6.48 -0.48
CA MET A 32 -4.11 5.03 -0.74
C MET A 32 -4.59 4.71 -2.15
N TYR A 33 -5.68 5.33 -2.59
CA TYR A 33 -6.21 5.14 -3.95
C TYR A 33 -5.21 5.62 -5.02
N PHE A 34 -4.57 6.77 -4.79
CA PHE A 34 -3.57 7.30 -5.72
C PHE A 34 -2.34 6.40 -5.83
N ILE A 35 -1.83 5.92 -4.69
CA ILE A 35 -0.71 4.97 -4.63
C ILE A 35 -1.09 3.67 -5.34
N TYR A 36 -2.26 3.10 -5.04
CA TYR A 36 -2.73 1.86 -5.66
C TYR A 36 -2.85 1.96 -7.17
N LYS A 37 -3.46 3.04 -7.67
CA LYS A 37 -3.62 3.27 -9.11
C LYS A 37 -2.27 3.43 -9.81
N LYS A 38 -1.31 4.10 -9.16
CA LYS A 38 0.04 4.26 -9.69
C LYS A 38 0.81 2.94 -9.68
N SER A 39 0.73 2.20 -8.58
CA SER A 39 1.36 0.89 -8.41
C SER A 39 0.91 -0.10 -9.48
N LYS A 40 -0.39 -0.20 -9.78
CA LYS A 40 -0.87 -1.07 -10.86
C LYS A 40 -0.30 -0.73 -12.25
N LYS A 41 -0.09 0.56 -12.52
CA LYS A 41 0.50 1.01 -13.79
C LYS A 41 1.98 0.66 -13.85
N ASP A 42 2.67 0.78 -12.72
CA ASP A 42 4.08 0.43 -12.59
C ASP A 42 4.28 -1.10 -12.64
N GLU A 43 3.38 -1.89 -12.06
CA GLU A 43 3.38 -3.36 -12.16
C GLU A 43 3.25 -3.84 -13.62
N HIS A 44 2.36 -3.23 -14.42
CA HIS A 44 2.23 -3.58 -15.83
C HIS A 44 3.51 -3.26 -16.61
N LYS A 45 4.09 -2.08 -16.38
CA LYS A 45 5.34 -1.68 -17.02
C LYS A 45 6.51 -2.58 -16.61
N PHE A 46 6.60 -2.92 -15.34
CA PHE A 46 7.62 -3.82 -14.81
C PHE A 46 7.46 -5.21 -15.43
N LYS A 47 6.25 -5.77 -15.47
CA LYS A 47 5.97 -7.05 -16.14
C LYS A 47 6.31 -7.04 -17.63
N GLU A 48 6.06 -5.94 -18.35
CA GLU A 48 6.47 -5.82 -19.75
C GLU A 48 7.99 -5.77 -19.90
N GLN A 49 8.69 -5.01 -19.06
CA GLN A 49 10.14 -4.84 -19.16
C GLN A 49 10.94 -6.06 -18.69
N TYR A 50 10.42 -6.81 -17.72
CA TYR A 50 11.09 -7.97 -17.12
C TYR A 50 10.49 -9.31 -17.56
N LYS A 51 9.57 -9.29 -18.53
CA LYS A 51 8.89 -10.50 -19.05
C LYS A 51 9.85 -11.60 -19.49
N ASP A 52 10.96 -11.23 -20.11
CA ASP A 52 12.00 -12.16 -20.57
C ASP A 52 12.94 -12.62 -19.46
N ILE A 53 13.02 -11.87 -18.35
CA ILE A 53 13.95 -12.16 -17.24
C ILE A 53 13.38 -13.27 -16.33
N ASP A 54 12.08 -13.23 -16.02
CA ASP A 54 11.41 -14.32 -15.28
C ASP A 54 11.45 -15.65 -16.05
N VAL A 55 11.37 -15.58 -17.39
CA VAL A 55 11.39 -16.78 -18.25
C VAL A 55 12.76 -17.43 -18.27
N HIS A 56 13.82 -16.63 -18.39
CA HIS A 56 15.17 -17.17 -18.38
C HIS A 56 15.60 -17.67 -16.99
N GLN A 57 15.16 -17.04 -15.90
CA GLN A 57 15.56 -17.49 -14.56
C GLN A 57 14.99 -18.88 -14.22
N TYR A 58 13.73 -19.17 -14.61
CA TYR A 58 13.17 -20.51 -14.40
C TYR A 58 13.86 -21.59 -15.25
N GLU A 59 14.20 -21.28 -16.51
CA GLU A 59 14.87 -22.26 -17.40
C GLU A 59 16.30 -22.57 -16.96
N ILE A 60 17.00 -21.58 -16.40
CA ILE A 60 18.36 -21.75 -15.90
C ILE A 60 18.35 -22.59 -14.62
N ASP A 61 17.41 -22.35 -13.70
CA ASP A 61 17.29 -23.11 -12.46
C ASP A 61 16.87 -24.57 -12.71
N GLU A 62 16.01 -24.83 -13.70
CA GLU A 62 15.59 -26.20 -14.07
C GLU A 62 16.74 -27.02 -14.71
N LYS A 63 17.55 -26.40 -15.59
CA LYS A 63 18.70 -27.04 -16.23
C LYS A 63 19.86 -27.32 -15.26
N GLN A 64 20.04 -26.47 -14.26
CA GLN A 64 21.06 -26.66 -13.23
C GLN A 64 20.67 -27.74 -12.21
N ASN A 65 19.38 -27.98 -12.01
CA ASN A 65 18.90 -29.05 -11.13
C ASN A 65 19.06 -30.43 -11.78
N LYS A 66 18.72 -30.58 -13.07
CA LYS A 66 18.90 -31.86 -13.79
C LYS A 66 20.36 -32.32 -13.88
N ASN A 67 21.31 -31.41 -14.07
CA ASN A 67 22.75 -31.75 -14.13
C ASN A 67 23.36 -32.14 -12.77
N LYS A 68 22.62 -32.00 -11.66
CA LYS A 68 23.08 -32.46 -10.33
C LYS A 68 22.54 -33.84 -9.96
N GLU A 69 21.58 -34.36 -10.72
CA GLU A 69 20.96 -35.67 -10.49
C GLU A 69 21.56 -36.79 -11.37
N ASP A 70 22.44 -36.44 -12.33
CA ASP A 70 23.26 -37.35 -13.15
C ASP A 70 24.73 -37.40 -12.66
#